data_AF-A0A150XKR3-F1
#
_entry.id   AF-A0A150XKR3-F1
#
_cell.length_a   1.000
_cell.length_b   1.000
_cell.length_c   1.000
_cell.angle_alpha   90.00
_cell.angle_beta   90.00
_cell.angle_gamma   90.00
#
_symmetry.space_group_name_H-M   'P 1'
#
loop_
_entity.id
_entity.type
_entity.pdbx_description
1 polymer ?
#
loop_
_entity_poly.entity_id
_entity_poly.type
_entity_poly.pdbx_seq_one_letter_code
_entity_poly.pdbx_strand_id
1 'polypeptide(L)'
;MQQRLVSKLHNHLQQFYPELLIGLEDRGETNTYLNQKTNRVESLIQRLKATGTPNYIIEEECLHTLTADLGVSRYNYLQALLEQEFETVYYRMWGTGTLHYELINLINFCASIFESFDFCEANEDDRMLRYAIIGTVQEYLDTLNQPHGL
;
A
#
# COMPACT_ATOMS: atom_id res chain seq x y z
N MET A 1 3.58 7.33 -23.98
CA MET A 1 2.78 6.30 -23.30
C MET A 1 3.51 5.75 -22.08
N GLN A 2 4.72 5.23 -22.25
CA GLN A 2 5.53 4.72 -21.13
C GLN A 2 5.69 5.70 -19.97
N GLN A 3 6.06 6.97 -20.22
CA GLN A 3 6.11 8.00 -19.17
C GLN A 3 4.77 8.22 -18.45
N ARG A 4 3.64 8.11 -19.15
CA ARG A 4 2.31 8.20 -18.51
C ARG A 4 2.04 7.01 -17.61
N LEU A 5 2.43 5.80 -18.02
CA LEU A 5 2.33 4.60 -17.19
C LEU A 5 3.21 4.69 -15.95
N VAL A 6 4.43 5.23 -16.07
CA VAL A 6 5.31 5.49 -14.92
C VAL A 6 4.62 6.44 -13.94
N SER A 7 4.08 7.56 -14.40
CA SER A 7 3.34 8.49 -13.53
C SER A 7 2.10 7.86 -12.90
N LYS A 8 1.33 7.06 -13.66
CA LYS A 8 0.15 6.35 -13.13
C LYS A 8 0.52 5.33 -12.07
N LEU A 9 1.56 4.53 -12.30
CA LEU A 9 2.05 3.55 -11.34
C LEU A 9 2.58 4.23 -10.09
N HIS A 10 3.37 5.30 -10.25
CA HIS A 10 3.86 6.09 -9.11
C HIS A 10 2.69 6.61 -8.24
N ASN A 11 1.69 7.23 -8.86
CA ASN A 11 0.51 7.73 -8.13
C ASN A 11 -0.26 6.61 -7.43
N HIS A 12 -0.37 5.44 -8.07
CA HIS A 12 -1.02 4.28 -7.46
C HIS A 12 -0.26 3.78 -6.23
N LEU A 13 1.08 3.68 -6.30
CA LEU A 13 1.91 3.31 -5.15
C LEU A 13 1.82 4.34 -4.03
N GLN A 14 1.89 5.63 -4.36
CA GLN A 14 1.75 6.69 -3.37
C GLN A 14 0.41 6.63 -2.62
N GLN A 15 -0.66 6.25 -3.31
CA GLN A 15 -2.00 6.19 -2.73
C GLN A 15 -2.23 4.92 -1.89
N PHE A 16 -1.75 3.77 -2.34
CA PHE A 16 -2.15 2.47 -1.78
C PHE A 16 -1.00 1.66 -1.17
N TYR A 17 0.24 1.96 -1.52
CA TYR A 17 1.43 1.27 -1.03
C TYR A 17 2.54 2.28 -0.67
N PRO A 18 2.23 3.32 0.14
CA PRO A 18 3.20 4.36 0.46
C PRO A 18 4.43 3.81 1.17
N GLU A 19 4.29 2.74 1.95
CA GLU A 19 5.40 2.03 2.60
C GLU A 19 6.39 1.44 1.59
N LEU A 20 5.88 0.90 0.48
CA LEU A 20 6.72 0.39 -0.60
C LEU A 20 7.44 1.53 -1.29
N LEU A 21 6.73 2.63 -1.55
CA LEU A 21 7.30 3.80 -2.21
C LEU A 21 8.42 4.42 -1.35
N ILE A 22 8.20 4.63 -0.06
CA ILE A 22 9.20 5.16 0.88
C ILE A 22 10.42 4.24 0.93
N GLY A 23 10.22 2.93 1.06
CA GLY A 23 11.34 1.98 1.05
C GLY A 23 12.15 2.04 -0.25
N LEU A 24 11.51 2.28 -1.40
CA LEU A 24 12.20 2.48 -2.68
C LEU A 24 12.96 3.81 -2.73
N GLU A 25 12.39 4.88 -2.17
CA GLU A 25 13.00 6.20 -2.11
C GLU A 25 14.25 6.19 -1.22
N ASP A 26 14.17 5.57 -0.05
CA ASP A 26 15.30 5.40 0.88
C ASP A 26 16.49 4.67 0.24
N ARG A 27 16.22 3.76 -0.69
CA ARG A 27 17.25 3.03 -1.46
C ARG A 27 17.67 3.73 -2.74
N GLY A 28 17.02 4.84 -3.12
CA GLY A 28 17.22 5.50 -4.41
C GLY A 28 16.78 4.65 -5.61
N GLU A 29 15.88 3.70 -5.42
CA GLU A 29 15.48 2.69 -6.40
C GLU A 29 14.16 3.01 -7.11
N THR A 30 13.43 4.06 -6.70
CA THR A 30 12.09 4.39 -7.22
C THR A 30 12.01 4.42 -8.74
N ASN A 31 12.90 5.18 -9.39
CA ASN A 31 12.92 5.27 -10.85
C ASN A 31 13.26 3.93 -11.52
N THR A 32 14.20 3.17 -10.93
CA THR A 32 14.60 1.87 -11.44
C THR A 32 13.43 0.88 -11.39
N TYR A 33 12.76 0.80 -10.24
CA TYR A 33 11.60 -0.06 -10.03
C TYR A 33 10.45 0.27 -11.00
N LEU A 34 10.06 1.55 -11.09
CA LEU A 34 8.95 1.97 -11.95
C LEU A 34 9.24 1.70 -13.44
N ASN A 35 10.46 1.98 -13.90
CA ASN A 35 10.84 1.72 -15.29
C ASN A 35 10.90 0.22 -15.57
N GLN A 36 11.50 -0.58 -14.70
CA GLN A 36 11.55 -2.03 -14.85
C GLN A 36 10.15 -2.64 -14.88
N LYS A 37 9.26 -2.21 -13.99
CA LYS A 37 7.88 -2.71 -13.92
C LYS A 37 7.10 -2.33 -15.19
N THR A 38 7.13 -1.06 -15.60
CA THR A 38 6.45 -0.61 -16.83
C THR A 38 7.02 -1.23 -18.11
N ASN A 39 8.29 -1.59 -18.17
CA ASN A 39 8.87 -2.31 -19.31
C ASN A 39 8.26 -3.71 -19.51
N ARG A 40 7.74 -4.35 -18.44
CA ARG A 40 7.13 -5.69 -18.52
C ARG A 40 5.85 -5.73 -19.36
N VAL A 41 5.17 -4.59 -19.51
CA VAL A 41 3.91 -4.49 -20.26
C VAL A 41 4.09 -3.95 -21.68
N GLU A 42 5.32 -3.78 -22.17
CA GLU A 42 5.56 -3.25 -23.53
C GLU A 42 4.91 -4.15 -24.61
N SER A 43 5.01 -5.47 -24.48
CA SER A 43 4.36 -6.42 -25.40
C SER A 43 2.83 -6.30 -25.38
N LEU A 44 2.25 -6.08 -24.20
CA LEU A 44 0.81 -5.83 -24.02
C LEU A 44 0.38 -4.54 -24.73
N ILE A 45 1.16 -3.46 -24.56
CA ILE A 45 0.92 -2.17 -25.23
C ILE A 45 0.89 -2.35 -26.74
N GLN A 46 1.89 -3.03 -27.31
CA GLN A 46 1.97 -3.23 -28.76
C GLN A 46 0.80 -4.05 -29.30
N ARG A 47 0.41 -5.11 -28.58
CA ARG A 47 -0.74 -5.94 -28.93
C ARG A 47 -2.04 -5.13 -28.96
N LEU A 48 -2.31 -4.33 -27.93
CA LEU A 48 -3.54 -3.54 -27.83
C LEU A 48 -3.58 -2.37 -28.83
N LYS A 49 -2.43 -1.75 -29.13
CA LYS A 49 -2.35 -0.76 -30.21
C LYS A 49 -2.69 -1.37 -31.57
N ALA A 50 -2.19 -2.58 -31.85
CA ALA A 50 -2.46 -3.26 -33.11
C ALA A 50 -3.95 -3.58 -33.31
N THR A 51 -4.72 -3.74 -32.22
CA THR A 51 -6.18 -3.94 -32.26
C THR A 51 -6.97 -2.63 -32.34
N GLY A 52 -6.31 -1.48 -32.46
CA GLY A 52 -6.97 -0.17 -32.50
C GLY A 52 -7.55 0.27 -31.16
N THR A 53 -7.10 -0.32 -30.04
CA THR A 53 -7.61 -0.01 -28.71
C THR A 53 -7.25 1.44 -28.33
N PRO A 54 -8.22 2.24 -27.85
CA PRO A 54 -7.96 3.59 -27.37
C PRO A 54 -6.90 3.64 -26.25
N ASN A 55 -6.06 4.67 -26.27
CA ASN A 55 -4.94 4.81 -25.32
C ASN A 55 -5.37 4.76 -23.84
N TYR A 56 -6.53 5.30 -23.47
CA TYR A 56 -6.98 5.31 -22.07
C TYR A 56 -7.28 3.89 -21.57
N ILE A 57 -7.86 3.03 -22.42
CA ILE A 57 -8.11 1.62 -22.12
C ILE A 57 -6.78 0.87 -22.01
N ILE A 58 -5.84 1.12 -22.92
CA ILE A 58 -4.49 0.52 -22.85
C ILE A 58 -3.82 0.88 -21.52
N GLU A 59 -3.91 2.15 -21.12
CA GLU A 59 -3.32 2.61 -19.86
C GLU A 59 -3.94 1.94 -18.63
N GLU A 60 -5.27 1.72 -18.61
CA GLU A 60 -5.98 1.00 -17.54
C GLU A 60 -5.58 -0.47 -17.47
N GLU A 61 -5.61 -1.19 -18.60
CA GLU A 61 -5.22 -2.60 -18.69
C GLU A 61 -3.76 -2.83 -18.27
N CYS A 62 -2.87 -1.93 -18.69
CA CYS A 62 -1.47 -1.96 -18.29
C CYS A 62 -1.34 -1.70 -16.79
N LEU A 63 -2.04 -0.70 -16.24
CA LEU A 63 -1.98 -0.41 -14.81
C LEU A 63 -2.47 -1.61 -13.99
N HIS A 64 -3.60 -2.21 -14.36
CA HIS A 64 -4.12 -3.42 -13.71
C HIS A 64 -3.08 -4.55 -13.72
N THR A 65 -2.45 -4.81 -14.87
CA THR A 65 -1.39 -5.81 -14.98
C THR A 65 -0.17 -5.48 -14.11
N LEU A 66 0.19 -4.19 -14.02
CA LEU A 66 1.32 -3.72 -13.23
C LEU A 66 1.07 -3.76 -11.72
N THR A 67 -0.18 -3.77 -11.27
CA THR A 67 -0.53 -3.75 -9.84
C THR A 67 -1.00 -5.11 -9.33
N ALA A 68 -1.21 -6.08 -10.22
CA ALA A 68 -1.73 -7.41 -9.87
C ALA A 68 -0.85 -8.19 -8.88
N ASP A 69 0.47 -7.94 -8.87
CA ASP A 69 1.42 -8.59 -7.96
C ASP A 69 1.59 -7.86 -6.61
N LEU A 70 0.96 -6.70 -6.42
CA LEU A 70 1.08 -5.93 -5.16
C LEU A 70 0.21 -6.49 -4.03
N GLY A 71 -0.77 -7.34 -4.35
CA GLY A 71 -1.65 -7.97 -3.38
C GLY A 71 -2.63 -6.98 -2.73
N VAL A 72 -3.05 -7.27 -1.50
CA VAL A 72 -3.93 -6.40 -0.73
C VAL A 72 -3.10 -5.30 -0.06
N SER A 73 -3.57 -4.06 -0.15
CA SER A 73 -2.95 -2.92 0.52
C SER A 73 -3.06 -3.04 2.04
N ARG A 74 -1.93 -3.32 2.71
CA ARG A 74 -1.81 -3.29 4.18
C ARG A 74 -2.14 -1.90 4.73
N TYR A 75 -1.80 -0.85 3.98
CA TYR A 75 -2.13 0.53 4.31
C TYR A 75 -3.65 0.74 4.41
N ASN A 76 -4.39 0.38 3.36
CA ASN A 76 -5.84 0.50 3.36
C ASN A 76 -6.49 -0.39 4.43
N TYR A 77 -5.98 -1.60 4.60
CA TYR A 77 -6.45 -2.53 5.63
C TYR A 77 -6.34 -1.91 7.03
N LEU A 78 -5.15 -1.42 7.39
CA LEU A 78 -4.93 -0.79 8.69
C LEU A 78 -5.69 0.53 8.84
N GLN A 79 -5.86 1.30 7.77
CA GLN A 79 -6.67 2.51 7.79
C GLN A 79 -8.13 2.19 8.14
N ALA A 80 -8.73 1.21 7.46
CA ALA A 80 -10.10 0.78 7.72
C ALA A 80 -10.23 0.16 9.13
N LEU A 81 -9.26 -0.63 9.56
CA LEU A 81 -9.24 -1.23 10.90
C LEU A 81 -9.15 -0.16 12.00
N LEU A 82 -8.30 0.86 11.83
CA LEU A 82 -8.22 1.98 12.78
C LEU A 82 -9.53 2.75 12.85
N GLU A 83 -10.16 3.04 11.70
CA GLU A 83 -11.44 3.75 11.68
C GLU A 83 -12.55 2.97 12.39
N GLN A 84 -12.59 1.64 12.21
CA GLN A 84 -13.62 0.78 12.78
C GLN A 84 -13.41 0.44 14.25
N GLU A 85 -12.19 0.09 14.65
CA GLU A 85 -11.90 -0.47 15.99
C GLU A 85 -11.26 0.56 16.93
N PHE A 86 -10.66 1.62 16.39
CA PHE A 86 -9.93 2.65 17.13
C PHE A 86 -10.37 4.06 16.71
N GLU A 87 -11.68 4.25 16.46
CA GLU A 87 -12.29 5.44 15.87
C GLU A 87 -11.79 6.77 16.47
N THR A 88 -11.71 6.85 17.80
CA THR A 88 -11.24 8.08 18.49
C THR A 88 -9.78 8.39 18.17
N VAL A 89 -8.93 7.37 18.07
CA VAL A 89 -7.52 7.52 17.72
C VAL A 89 -7.38 7.89 16.25
N TYR A 90 -8.15 7.25 15.37
CA TYR A 90 -8.20 7.55 13.95
C TYR A 90 -8.52 9.02 13.70
N TYR A 91 -9.64 9.54 14.23
CA TYR A 91 -10.03 10.93 14.02
C TYR A 91 -9.10 11.93 14.70
N ARG A 92 -8.47 11.55 15.82
CA ARG A 92 -7.41 12.38 16.43
C ARG A 92 -6.21 12.51 15.50
N MET A 93 -5.67 11.40 15.00
CA MET A 93 -4.52 11.40 14.09
C MET A 93 -4.84 12.10 12.76
N TRP A 94 -6.06 11.94 12.27
CA TRP A 94 -6.55 12.66 11.09
C TRP A 94 -6.59 14.17 11.33
N GLY A 95 -7.17 14.60 12.45
CA GLY A 95 -7.25 16.01 12.83
C GLY A 95 -5.90 16.66 13.10
N THR A 96 -4.90 15.91 13.56
CA THR A 96 -3.52 16.39 13.75
C THR A 96 -2.63 16.24 12.51
N GLY A 97 -3.12 15.62 11.43
CA GLY A 97 -2.35 15.38 10.22
C GLY A 97 -1.26 14.30 10.35
N THR A 98 -1.30 13.46 11.38
CA THR A 98 -0.30 12.42 11.64
C THR A 98 -0.72 11.04 11.12
N LEU A 99 -1.98 10.85 10.72
CA LEU A 99 -2.54 9.55 10.33
C LEU A 99 -1.68 8.79 9.31
N HIS A 100 -1.23 9.46 8.25
CA HIS A 100 -0.45 8.81 7.20
C HIS A 100 0.88 8.25 7.72
N TYR A 101 1.58 9.04 8.52
CA TYR A 101 2.85 8.65 9.13
C TYR A 101 2.66 7.49 10.11
N GLU A 102 1.64 7.57 10.95
CA GLU A 102 1.33 6.53 11.94
C GLU A 102 0.90 5.21 11.28
N LEU A 103 0.19 5.28 10.14
CA LEU A 103 -0.15 4.09 9.36
C LEU A 103 1.09 3.39 8.81
N ILE A 104 2.07 4.14 8.30
CA ILE A 104 3.34 3.55 7.80
C ILE A 104 4.08 2.86 8.96
N ASN A 105 4.16 3.50 10.13
CA ASN A 105 4.77 2.89 11.31
C ASN A 105 4.02 1.64 11.75
N LEU A 106 2.69 1.66 11.74
CA LEU A 106 1.87 0.50 12.06
C LEU A 106 2.07 -0.66 11.09
N ILE A 107 2.22 -0.41 9.79
CA ILE A 107 2.53 -1.46 8.81
C ILE A 107 3.83 -2.17 9.20
N ASN A 108 4.87 -1.39 9.54
CA ASN A 108 6.14 -1.94 9.98
C ASN A 108 6.02 -2.70 11.32
N PHE A 109 5.25 -2.15 12.26
CA PHE A 109 5.01 -2.77 13.57
C PHE A 109 4.22 -4.10 13.46
N CYS A 110 3.30 -4.20 12.49
CA CYS A 110 2.49 -5.39 12.23
C CYS A 110 3.13 -6.36 11.21
N ALA A 111 4.34 -6.09 10.70
CA ALA A 111 4.92 -6.82 9.58
C ALA A 111 5.00 -8.34 9.82
N SER A 112 5.44 -8.74 11.01
CA SER A 112 5.56 -10.16 11.39
C SER A 112 4.21 -10.89 11.42
N ILE A 113 3.12 -10.21 11.78
CA ILE A 113 1.78 -10.77 11.75
C ILE A 113 1.32 -10.95 10.30
N PHE A 114 1.46 -9.92 9.46
CA PHE A 114 1.11 -10.03 8.04
C PHE A 114 1.89 -11.16 7.33
N GLU A 115 3.17 -11.33 7.66
CA GLU A 115 4.00 -12.42 7.13
C GLU A 115 3.58 -13.80 7.64
N SER A 116 3.28 -13.92 8.94
CA SER A 116 2.89 -15.21 9.55
C SER A 116 1.57 -15.75 9.01
N PHE A 117 0.66 -14.86 8.61
CA PHE A 117 -0.63 -15.22 8.03
C PHE A 117 -0.62 -15.30 6.50
N ASP A 118 0.50 -14.95 5.84
CA ASP A 118 0.58 -14.78 4.38
C ASP A 118 -0.57 -13.89 3.86
N PHE A 119 -0.61 -12.66 4.36
CA PHE A 119 -1.73 -11.74 4.15
C PHE A 119 -2.05 -11.50 2.66
N CYS A 120 -3.27 -11.81 2.26
CA CYS A 120 -3.77 -11.71 0.89
C CYS A 120 -5.31 -11.57 0.86
N GLU A 121 -5.88 -11.42 -0.33
CA GLU A 121 -7.33 -11.24 -0.53
C GLU A 121 -8.15 -12.43 0.01
N ALA A 122 -7.57 -13.64 -0.01
CA ALA A 122 -8.27 -14.83 0.48
C ALA A 122 -8.43 -14.88 2.01
N ASN A 123 -7.62 -14.12 2.76
CA ASN A 123 -7.61 -14.14 4.22
C ASN A 123 -7.77 -12.76 4.86
N GLU A 124 -8.09 -11.71 4.10
CA GLU A 124 -8.25 -10.36 4.65
C GLU A 124 -9.40 -10.26 5.67
N ASP A 125 -10.45 -11.06 5.48
CA ASP A 125 -11.59 -11.19 6.39
C ASP A 125 -11.38 -12.26 7.48
N ASP A 126 -10.20 -12.87 7.58
CA ASP A 126 -9.92 -13.88 8.60
C ASP A 126 -9.98 -13.26 10.00
N ARG A 127 -10.81 -13.87 10.86
CA ARG A 127 -11.04 -13.35 12.21
C ARG A 127 -9.80 -13.44 13.08
N MET A 128 -9.00 -14.49 12.93
CA MET A 128 -7.80 -14.69 13.74
C MET A 128 -6.72 -13.68 13.37
N LEU A 129 -6.52 -13.43 12.06
CA LEU A 129 -5.70 -12.32 11.57
C LEU A 129 -6.18 -11.00 12.14
N ARG A 130 -7.48 -10.69 11.99
CA ARG A 130 -8.06 -9.42 12.44
C ARG A 130 -7.81 -9.20 13.93
N TYR A 131 -8.05 -10.21 14.78
CA TYR A 131 -7.80 -10.09 16.21
C TYR A 131 -6.31 -9.95 16.55
N ALA A 132 -5.43 -10.65 15.84
CA ALA A 132 -3.99 -10.51 16.02
C ALA A 132 -3.54 -9.08 15.70
N ILE A 133 -3.98 -8.53 14.56
CA ILE A 133 -3.67 -7.14 14.17
C ILE A 133 -4.25 -6.14 15.18
N ILE A 134 -5.49 -6.31 15.65
CA ILE A 134 -6.08 -5.43 16.68
C ILE A 134 -5.21 -5.43 17.95
N GLY A 135 -4.77 -6.60 18.42
CA GLY A 135 -3.88 -6.71 19.58
C GLY A 135 -2.57 -5.97 19.36
N THR A 136 -1.93 -6.18 18.22
CA THR A 136 -0.66 -5.51 17.86
C THR A 136 -0.81 -4.01 17.67
N VAL A 137 -1.93 -3.52 17.13
CA VAL A 137 -2.25 -2.10 17.03
C VAL A 137 -2.42 -1.50 18.42
N GLN A 138 -3.12 -2.18 19.34
CA GLN A 138 -3.25 -1.71 20.72
C GLN A 138 -1.87 -1.57 21.39
N GLU A 139 -0.99 -2.56 21.23
CA GLU A 139 0.38 -2.50 21.74
C GLU A 139 1.15 -1.30 21.16
N TYR A 140 1.04 -1.03 19.85
CA TYR A 140 1.64 0.15 19.23
C TYR A 140 1.11 1.45 19.85
N LEU A 141 -0.21 1.58 19.97
CA LEU A 141 -0.84 2.78 20.53
C LEU A 141 -0.43 3.02 21.98
N ASP A 142 -0.22 1.96 22.75
CA ASP A 142 0.29 2.07 24.12
C ASP A 142 1.71 2.65 24.14
N THR A 143 2.56 2.34 23.14
CA THR A 143 3.91 2.93 23.04
C THR A 143 3.88 4.44 22.78
N LEU A 144 2.87 4.94 22.06
CA LEU A 144 2.70 6.38 21.79
C LEU A 144 2.26 7.16 23.03
N ASN A 145 1.57 6.50 23.97
CA ASN A 145 1.04 7.14 25.18
C ASN A 145 2.02 7.07 26.36
N GLN A 146 3.12 6.33 26.24
CA GLN A 146 4.14 6.32 27.27
C GLN A 146 4.91 7.65 27.24
N PRO A 147 5.05 8.35 28.39
CA PRO A 147 5.99 9.46 28.47
C PRO A 147 7.36 8.87 28.19
N HIS A 148 8.00 9.26 27.09
CA HIS A 148 9.43 9.03 26.93
C HIS A 148 10.11 9.60 28.18
N GLY A 149 10.64 8.72 29.02
CA GLY A 149 11.21 9.10 30.29
C GLY A 149 12.45 9.97 30.08
N LEU A 150 12.37 11.19 30.62
CA LEU A 150 13.42 12.17 30.94
C LEU A 150 14.14 12.84 29.76
#